data_AF-A0A842HV85-F1
#
_entry.id   AF-A0A842HV85-F1
#
_cell.length_a   1.000
_cell.length_b   1.000
_cell.length_c   1.000
_cell.angle_alpha   90.00
_cell.angle_beta   90.00
_cell.angle_gamma   90.00
#
_symmetry.space_group_name_H-M   'P 1'
#
loop_
_entity.id
_entity.type
_entity.pdbx_description
1 polymer ?
#
loop_
_entity_poly.entity_id
_entity_poly.type
_entity_poly.pdbx_seq_one_letter_code
_entity_poly.pdbx_strand_id
1 'polypeptide(L)'
;MLGSFRYNDGCAIARTQEAKDLGVKMGAPWFQIKHLAQTHGLLALSANFSLYGDLSQRMMNVIGQFSPLQEIYSIDESFLDLTGVPGTGRELGSTIRERVKQWVGIPTCVGIGPSKTLAKLANHLAKKIPRLQGVCDLSTLDHEQRLRALRHVAIEDVWGVGRRLAPQLRELGIHTASDGVCQGSWNMSHAAFNSF
;
A
#
# COMPACT_ATOMS: atom_id res chain seq x y z
N MET A 1 -18.92 0.72 -13.98
CA MET A 1 -17.60 1.21 -13.52
C MET A 1 -17.79 1.93 -12.20
N LEU A 2 -17.23 1.46 -11.08
CA LEU A 2 -17.61 1.90 -9.72
C LEU A 2 -16.63 2.94 -9.16
N GLY A 3 -17.10 4.11 -8.74
CA GLY A 3 -16.35 5.06 -7.91
C GLY A 3 -17.16 5.39 -6.66
N SER A 4 -16.51 5.55 -5.50
CA SER A 4 -17.19 5.93 -4.26
C SER A 4 -16.96 7.42 -3.95
N PHE A 5 -18.06 8.15 -3.74
CA PHE A 5 -18.17 9.59 -3.50
C PHE A 5 -19.09 9.83 -2.30
N ARG A 6 -18.90 10.87 -1.49
CA ARG A 6 -19.90 11.24 -0.46
C ARG A 6 -21.07 12.00 -1.09
N TYR A 7 -22.29 11.70 -0.63
CA TYR A 7 -23.41 12.63 -0.79
C TYR A 7 -23.11 13.89 0.03
N ASN A 8 -23.34 15.06 -0.59
CA ASN A 8 -23.32 16.40 0.02
C ASN A 8 -21.96 17.15 0.09
N ASP A 9 -21.12 17.06 -0.97
CA ASP A 9 -19.97 17.95 -1.35
C ASP A 9 -18.68 17.17 -1.76
N GLY A 10 -18.77 15.84 -1.82
CA GLY A 10 -17.62 14.94 -1.68
C GLY A 10 -16.63 14.87 -2.84
N CYS A 11 -15.35 14.88 -2.50
CA CYS A 11 -14.28 14.48 -3.40
C CYS A 11 -14.19 12.94 -3.57
N ALA A 12 -13.47 12.49 -4.59
CA ALA A 12 -13.19 11.06 -4.81
C ALA A 12 -12.27 10.50 -3.70
N ILE A 13 -12.82 9.67 -2.81
CA ILE A 13 -12.05 9.04 -1.71
C ILE A 13 -11.57 7.62 -2.03
N ALA A 14 -12.22 6.95 -2.99
CA ALA A 14 -11.83 5.64 -3.48
C ALA A 14 -12.19 5.50 -4.96
N ARG A 15 -11.37 4.77 -5.72
CA ARG A 15 -11.44 4.70 -7.19
C ARG A 15 -11.06 3.31 -7.68
N THR A 16 -11.88 2.74 -8.55
CA THR A 16 -11.52 1.56 -9.35
C THR A 16 -10.38 1.87 -10.30
N GLN A 17 -9.76 0.82 -10.87
CA GLN A 17 -8.65 1.02 -11.80
C GLN A 17 -9.12 1.78 -13.04
N GLU A 18 -10.29 1.43 -13.55
CA GLU A 18 -10.89 2.06 -14.71
C GLU A 18 -11.17 3.56 -14.47
N ALA A 19 -11.60 3.94 -13.26
CA ALA A 19 -11.76 5.35 -12.91
C ALA A 19 -10.41 6.10 -12.84
N LYS A 20 -9.32 5.43 -12.43
CA LYS A 20 -7.97 6.02 -12.46
C LYS A 20 -7.49 6.20 -13.90
N ASP A 21 -7.81 5.26 -14.78
CA ASP A 21 -7.45 5.30 -16.20
C ASP A 21 -8.15 6.46 -16.93
N LEU A 22 -9.34 6.86 -16.46
CA LEU A 22 -10.03 8.10 -16.88
C LEU A 22 -9.43 9.39 -16.29
N GLY A 23 -8.36 9.31 -15.51
CA GLY A 23 -7.67 10.47 -14.94
C GLY A 23 -8.30 11.02 -13.65
N VAL A 24 -9.25 10.32 -13.03
CA VAL A 24 -9.82 10.74 -11.74
C VAL A 24 -8.74 10.65 -10.66
N LYS A 25 -8.31 11.79 -10.13
CA LYS A 25 -7.29 11.88 -9.07
C LYS A 25 -7.87 11.59 -7.68
N MET A 26 -7.01 11.17 -6.74
CA MET A 26 -7.43 11.04 -5.34
C MET A 26 -7.79 12.42 -4.80
N GLY A 27 -8.90 12.54 -4.08
CA GLY A 27 -9.38 13.81 -3.54
C GLY A 27 -9.87 14.78 -4.62
N ALA A 28 -10.06 14.34 -5.87
CA ALA A 28 -10.64 15.18 -6.92
C ALA A 28 -12.07 15.60 -6.52
N PRO A 29 -12.39 16.90 -6.47
CA PRO A 29 -13.75 17.36 -6.19
C PRO A 29 -14.74 16.87 -7.25
N TRP A 30 -15.93 16.41 -6.83
CA TRP A 30 -16.93 15.85 -7.75
C TRP A 30 -17.27 16.79 -8.92
N PHE A 31 -17.37 18.11 -8.67
CA PHE A 31 -17.71 19.07 -9.71
C PHE A 31 -16.71 19.10 -10.88
N GLN A 32 -15.44 18.74 -10.65
CA GLN A 32 -14.41 18.69 -11.70
C GLN A 32 -14.51 17.44 -12.57
N ILE A 33 -15.07 16.35 -12.03
CA ILE A 33 -15.08 15.02 -12.66
C ILE A 33 -16.48 14.55 -13.03
N LYS A 34 -17.55 15.27 -12.65
CA LYS A 34 -18.94 14.92 -12.95
C LYS A 34 -19.21 14.73 -14.45
N HIS A 35 -18.47 15.43 -15.32
CA HIS A 35 -18.61 15.30 -16.77
C HIS A 35 -18.27 13.88 -17.28
N LEU A 36 -17.42 13.15 -16.55
CA LEU A 36 -17.07 11.76 -16.84
C LEU A 36 -18.23 10.80 -16.59
N ALA A 37 -19.21 11.17 -15.75
CA ALA A 37 -20.41 10.37 -15.55
C ALA A 37 -21.26 10.30 -16.83
N GLN A 38 -21.36 11.42 -17.55
CA GLN A 38 -22.13 11.54 -18.78
C GLN A 38 -21.36 10.99 -20.00
N THR A 39 -20.06 11.27 -20.07
CA THR A 39 -19.24 10.96 -21.26
C THR A 39 -18.67 9.53 -21.24
N HIS A 40 -18.38 8.98 -20.05
CA HIS A 40 -17.67 7.71 -19.90
C HIS A 40 -18.38 6.73 -18.95
N GLY A 41 -19.59 7.05 -18.49
CA GLY A 41 -20.37 6.18 -17.60
C GLY A 41 -19.77 6.01 -16.21
N LEU A 42 -19.00 6.99 -15.72
CA LEU A 42 -18.47 6.99 -14.35
C LEU A 42 -19.63 6.98 -13.34
N LEU A 43 -19.70 5.94 -12.50
CA LEU A 43 -20.71 5.87 -11.44
C LEU A 43 -20.17 6.47 -10.15
N ALA A 44 -20.97 7.30 -9.52
CA ALA A 44 -20.69 7.85 -8.20
C ALA A 44 -21.54 7.23 -7.11
N LEU A 45 -20.90 6.63 -6.09
CA LEU A 45 -21.57 5.91 -5.00
C LEU A 45 -21.28 6.49 -3.62
N SER A 46 -22.32 6.78 -2.85
CA SER A 46 -22.23 7.16 -1.43
C SER A 46 -21.29 6.27 -0.63
N ALA A 47 -20.32 6.87 0.06
CA ALA A 47 -19.44 6.16 0.99
C ALA A 47 -20.23 5.62 2.18
N ASN A 48 -19.99 4.35 2.55
CA ASN A 48 -20.57 3.70 3.72
C ASN A 48 -19.48 3.37 4.75
N PHE A 49 -19.16 4.33 5.62
CA PHE A 49 -18.08 4.20 6.60
C PHE A 49 -18.32 3.10 7.64
N SER A 50 -19.58 2.88 8.04
CA SER A 50 -19.93 1.83 8.99
C SER A 50 -19.62 0.44 8.41
N LEU A 51 -19.98 0.22 7.14
CA LEU A 51 -19.64 -1.02 6.43
C LEU A 51 -18.13 -1.20 6.28
N TYR A 52 -17.41 -0.14 5.90
CA TYR A 52 -15.95 -0.23 5.74
C TYR A 52 -15.24 -0.50 7.07
N GLY A 53 -15.72 0.09 8.16
CA GLY A 53 -15.22 -0.16 9.52
C GLY A 53 -15.43 -1.61 9.97
N ASP A 54 -16.62 -2.18 9.74
CA ASP A 54 -16.90 -3.59 10.05
C ASP A 54 -16.00 -4.53 9.24
N LEU A 55 -15.89 -4.31 7.93
CA LEU A 55 -15.01 -5.10 7.06
C LEU A 55 -13.53 -4.98 7.47
N SER A 56 -13.07 -3.79 7.82
CA SER A 56 -11.73 -3.55 8.36
C SER A 56 -11.50 -4.35 9.63
N GLN A 57 -12.42 -4.27 10.61
CA GLN A 57 -12.27 -5.00 11.87
C GLN A 57 -12.16 -6.51 11.63
N ARG A 58 -13.00 -7.07 10.76
CA ARG A 58 -12.94 -8.49 10.39
C ARG A 58 -11.60 -8.84 9.74
N MET A 59 -11.12 -8.02 8.81
CA MET A 59 -9.82 -8.21 8.17
C MET A 59 -8.67 -8.17 9.18
N MET A 60 -8.64 -7.17 10.06
CA MET A 60 -7.59 -7.03 11.07
C MET A 60 -7.61 -8.20 12.05
N ASN A 61 -8.80 -8.66 12.47
CA ASN A 61 -8.94 -9.84 13.33
C ASN A 61 -8.39 -11.12 12.69
N VAL A 62 -8.58 -11.30 11.37
CA VAL A 62 -7.99 -12.44 10.64
C VAL A 62 -6.47 -12.32 10.57
N ILE A 63 -5.97 -11.14 10.22
CA ILE A 63 -4.52 -10.88 10.09
C ILE A 63 -3.81 -11.05 11.43
N GLY A 64 -4.42 -10.63 12.54
CA GLY A 64 -3.87 -10.74 13.89
C GLY A 64 -3.69 -12.18 14.40
N GLN A 65 -4.23 -13.19 13.71
CA GLN A 65 -4.01 -14.60 14.05
C GLN A 65 -2.60 -15.10 13.68
N PHE A 66 -1.88 -14.36 12.84
CA PHE A 66 -0.60 -14.80 12.26
C PHE A 66 0.63 -14.24 12.97
N SER A 67 0.45 -13.33 13.93
CA SER A 67 1.52 -12.83 14.78
C SER A 67 0.96 -12.28 16.09
N PRO A 68 1.67 -12.47 17.22
CA PRO A 68 1.28 -11.87 18.50
C PRO A 68 1.39 -10.34 18.51
N LEU A 69 2.18 -9.76 17.59
CA LEU A 69 2.42 -8.32 17.52
C LEU A 69 1.88 -7.78 16.19
N GLN A 70 0.66 -7.25 16.26
CA GLN A 70 0.01 -6.55 15.16
C GLN A 70 -0.08 -5.05 15.48
N GLU A 71 0.28 -4.22 14.51
CA GLU A 71 0.07 -2.78 14.54
C GLU A 71 -0.89 -2.38 13.42
N ILE A 72 -2.08 -1.90 13.77
CA ILE A 72 -3.05 -1.39 12.81
C ILE A 72 -2.63 0.02 12.39
N TYR A 73 -2.29 0.20 11.11
CA TYR A 73 -1.78 1.48 10.57
C TYR A 73 -2.89 2.34 9.95
N SER A 74 -3.85 1.70 9.28
CA SER A 74 -5.03 2.34 8.68
C SER A 74 -6.21 1.37 8.64
N ILE A 75 -7.34 1.80 8.08
CA ILE A 75 -8.52 0.94 7.84
C ILE A 75 -8.23 -0.27 6.92
N ASP A 76 -7.19 -0.20 6.11
CA ASP A 76 -6.84 -1.21 5.11
C ASP A 76 -5.40 -1.73 5.23
N GLU A 77 -4.63 -1.27 6.23
CA GLU A 77 -3.24 -1.65 6.43
C GLU A 77 -2.91 -1.99 7.89
N SER A 78 -2.15 -3.06 8.09
CA SER A 78 -1.49 -3.37 9.36
C SER A 78 -0.09 -3.92 9.12
N PHE A 79 0.76 -3.81 10.14
CA PHE A 79 2.07 -4.43 10.21
C PHE A 79 2.02 -5.60 11.18
N LEU A 80 2.73 -6.68 10.84
CA LEU A 80 2.95 -7.82 11.71
C LEU A 80 4.45 -7.95 11.99
N ASP A 81 4.81 -8.19 13.25
CA ASP A 81 6.15 -8.67 13.58
C ASP A 81 6.21 -10.18 13.36
N LEU A 82 7.09 -10.64 12.49
CA LEU A 82 7.25 -12.06 12.17
C LEU A 82 8.41 -12.71 12.94
N THR A 83 9.03 -11.99 13.88
CA THR A 83 10.13 -12.51 14.70
C THR A 83 9.66 -13.73 15.49
N GLY A 84 10.33 -14.87 15.29
CA GLY A 84 9.99 -16.13 15.94
C GLY A 84 8.75 -16.85 15.37
N VAL A 85 8.13 -16.32 14.31
CA VAL A 85 7.03 -17.00 13.61
C VAL A 85 7.62 -18.06 12.66
N PRO A 86 7.17 -19.32 12.71
CA PRO A 86 7.70 -20.38 11.85
C PRO A 86 7.25 -20.24 10.40
N GLY A 87 8.04 -20.82 9.48
CA GLY A 87 7.77 -20.83 8.04
C GLY A 87 8.43 -19.66 7.29
N THR A 88 8.32 -19.67 5.96
CA THR A 88 8.86 -18.57 5.14
C THR A 88 7.87 -17.40 5.07
N GLY A 89 8.40 -16.18 4.93
CA GLY A 89 7.57 -14.98 4.77
C GLY A 89 6.61 -15.08 3.57
N ARG A 90 7.04 -15.75 2.49
CA ARG A 90 6.21 -15.98 1.31
C ARG A 90 5.03 -16.93 1.58
N GLU A 91 5.25 -18.06 2.23
CA GLU A 91 4.18 -19.01 2.57
C GLU A 91 3.18 -18.39 3.53
N LEU A 92 3.67 -17.67 4.54
CA LEU A 92 2.83 -16.94 5.49
C LEU A 92 2.00 -15.88 4.77
N GLY A 93 2.63 -15.08 3.90
CA GLY A 93 1.93 -14.06 3.11
C GLY A 93 0.84 -14.63 2.22
N SER A 94 1.09 -15.76 1.55
CA SER A 94 0.06 -16.44 0.75
C SER A 94 -1.11 -16.92 1.62
N THR A 95 -0.80 -17.54 2.76
CA THR A 95 -1.82 -18.05 3.71
C THR A 95 -2.69 -16.92 4.25
N ILE A 96 -2.09 -15.79 4.63
CA ILE A 96 -2.82 -14.60 5.09
C ILE A 96 -3.80 -14.12 4.01
N ARG A 97 -3.33 -13.99 2.77
CA ARG A 97 -4.16 -13.50 1.66
C ARG A 97 -5.32 -14.43 1.36
N GLU A 98 -5.06 -15.72 1.29
CA GLU A 98 -6.09 -16.74 1.07
C GLU A 98 -7.12 -16.72 2.20
N ARG A 99 -6.67 -16.63 3.46
CA ARG A 99 -7.57 -16.58 4.62
C ARG A 99 -8.45 -15.33 4.61
N VAL A 100 -7.87 -14.15 4.38
CA VAL A 100 -8.64 -12.89 4.28
C VAL A 100 -9.61 -12.97 3.11
N LYS A 101 -9.18 -13.51 1.97
CA LYS A 101 -10.06 -13.65 0.80
C LYS A 101 -11.22 -14.60 1.07
N GLN A 102 -10.98 -15.73 1.72
CA GLN A 102 -12.00 -16.74 2.00
C GLN A 102 -13.00 -16.25 3.06
N TRP A 103 -12.54 -15.60 4.13
CA TRP A 103 -13.39 -15.28 5.29
C TRP A 103 -14.01 -13.89 5.22
N VAL A 104 -13.33 -12.92 4.58
CA VAL A 104 -13.77 -11.53 4.49
C VAL A 104 -14.18 -11.15 3.07
N GLY A 105 -13.71 -11.88 2.05
CA GLY A 105 -14.01 -11.62 0.64
C GLY A 105 -13.11 -10.58 -0.02
N ILE A 106 -12.20 -9.95 0.75
CA ILE A 106 -11.35 -8.83 0.30
C ILE A 106 -10.03 -9.36 -0.27
N PRO A 107 -9.65 -9.00 -1.51
CA PRO A 107 -8.32 -9.30 -2.02
C PRO A 107 -7.29 -8.40 -1.34
N THR A 108 -6.22 -9.00 -0.82
CA THR A 108 -5.12 -8.27 -0.17
C THR A 108 -3.78 -8.56 -0.86
N CYS A 109 -2.76 -7.78 -0.54
CA CYS A 109 -1.36 -8.04 -0.89
C CYS A 109 -0.53 -8.03 0.38
N VAL A 110 0.56 -8.78 0.41
CA VAL A 110 1.48 -8.87 1.55
C VAL A 110 2.89 -8.53 1.09
N GLY A 111 3.52 -7.59 1.81
CA GLY A 111 4.92 -7.24 1.65
C GLY A 111 5.70 -7.61 2.90
N ILE A 112 6.81 -8.31 2.72
CA ILE A 112 7.72 -8.71 3.79
C ILE A 112 9.06 -8.01 3.57
N GLY A 113 9.62 -7.46 4.63
CA GLY A 113 10.92 -6.80 4.61
C GLY A 113 11.49 -6.62 6.02
N PRO A 114 12.79 -6.35 6.15
CA PRO A 114 13.46 -6.24 7.45
C PRO A 114 13.14 -4.92 8.20
N SER A 115 12.42 -4.00 7.56
CA SER A 115 11.91 -2.78 8.17
C SER A 115 10.49 -2.49 7.63
N LYS A 116 9.70 -1.70 8.36
CA LYS A 116 8.35 -1.29 7.92
C LYS A 116 8.37 -0.62 6.55
N THR A 117 9.38 0.20 6.27
CA THR A 117 9.52 0.86 4.96
C THR A 117 9.77 -0.15 3.85
N LEU A 118 10.67 -1.11 4.06
CA LEU A 118 10.93 -2.17 3.07
C LEU A 118 9.73 -3.11 2.92
N ALA A 119 8.98 -3.39 3.99
CA ALA A 119 7.73 -4.14 3.92
C ALA A 119 6.66 -3.39 3.10
N LYS A 120 6.52 -2.08 3.27
CA LYS A 120 5.63 -1.25 2.44
C LYS A 120 6.07 -1.21 0.98
N LEU A 121 7.37 -1.11 0.70
CA LEU A 121 7.92 -1.19 -0.66
C LEU A 121 7.67 -2.57 -1.28
N ALA A 122 7.86 -3.65 -0.52
CA ALA A 122 7.53 -5.00 -0.96
C ALA A 122 6.05 -5.10 -1.31
N ASN A 123 5.15 -4.57 -0.48
CA ASN A 123 3.71 -4.57 -0.75
C ASN A 123 3.37 -3.77 -2.02
N HIS A 124 4.06 -2.65 -2.26
CA HIS A 124 3.94 -1.88 -3.49
C HIS A 124 4.32 -2.72 -4.72
N LEU A 125 5.45 -3.45 -4.66
CA LEU A 125 5.86 -4.37 -5.73
C LEU A 125 4.85 -5.51 -5.91
N ALA A 126 4.35 -6.10 -4.82
CA ALA A 126 3.35 -7.16 -4.85
C ALA A 126 2.06 -6.75 -5.56
N LYS A 127 1.65 -5.48 -5.40
CA LYS A 127 0.48 -4.89 -6.08
C LYS A 127 0.73 -4.64 -7.57
N LYS A 128 1.94 -4.20 -7.96
CA LYS A 128 2.26 -3.79 -9.34
C LYS A 128 2.76 -4.91 -10.24
N ILE A 129 3.31 -5.99 -9.69
CA ILE A 129 3.97 -7.06 -10.46
C ILE A 129 3.12 -8.34 -10.42
N PRO A 130 2.35 -8.67 -11.47
CA PRO A 130 1.44 -9.82 -11.45
C PRO A 130 2.11 -11.17 -11.16
N ARG A 131 3.34 -11.38 -11.62
CA ARG A 131 4.12 -12.62 -11.36
C ARG A 131 4.43 -12.86 -9.87
N LEU A 132 4.33 -11.84 -9.02
CA LEU A 132 4.49 -11.98 -7.57
C LEU A 132 3.21 -12.49 -6.89
N GLN A 133 2.10 -12.56 -7.63
CA GLN A 133 0.83 -13.11 -7.16
C GLN A 133 0.35 -12.47 -5.85
N GLY A 134 0.66 -11.19 -5.63
CA GLY A 134 0.26 -10.43 -4.44
C GLY A 134 1.10 -10.68 -3.19
N VAL A 135 2.23 -11.39 -3.26
CA VAL A 135 3.19 -11.55 -2.15
C VAL A 135 4.60 -11.19 -2.62
N CYS A 136 5.26 -10.27 -1.91
CA CYS A 136 6.66 -9.94 -2.17
C CYS A 136 7.45 -10.02 -0.87
N ASP A 137 8.57 -10.73 -0.90
CA ASP A 137 9.46 -10.89 0.24
C ASP A 137 10.86 -10.35 -0.13
N LEU A 138 11.21 -9.19 0.44
CA LEU A 138 12.52 -8.58 0.28
C LEU A 138 13.51 -9.00 1.37
N SER A 139 13.07 -9.73 2.39
CA SER A 139 13.90 -10.18 3.52
C SER A 139 14.84 -11.32 3.14
N THR A 140 14.43 -12.14 2.15
CA THR A 140 15.21 -13.26 1.62
C THR A 140 16.21 -12.86 0.53
N LEU A 141 16.09 -11.65 -0.01
CA LEU A 141 16.98 -11.14 -1.05
C LEU A 141 18.27 -10.60 -0.45
N ASP A 142 19.40 -10.90 -1.10
CA ASP A 142 20.67 -10.24 -0.83
C ASP A 142 20.62 -8.75 -1.19
N HIS A 143 21.68 -8.01 -0.84
CA HIS A 143 21.73 -6.56 -1.06
C HIS A 143 21.56 -6.18 -2.53
N GLU A 144 22.30 -6.83 -3.42
CA GLU A 144 22.28 -6.55 -4.87
C GLU A 144 20.92 -6.88 -5.50
N GLN A 145 20.33 -8.01 -5.12
CA GLN A 145 18.99 -8.42 -5.55
C GLN A 145 17.93 -7.41 -5.08
N ARG A 146 18.05 -6.92 -3.83
CA ARG A 146 17.14 -5.92 -3.28
C ARG A 146 17.25 -4.60 -4.03
N LEU A 147 18.46 -4.12 -4.32
CA LEU A 147 18.67 -2.92 -5.14
C LEU A 147 18.05 -3.08 -6.54
N ARG A 148 18.28 -4.22 -7.20
CA ARG A 148 17.70 -4.50 -8.52
C ARG A 148 16.17 -4.53 -8.49
N ALA A 149 15.56 -5.02 -7.42
CA ALA A 149 14.11 -5.04 -7.26
C ALA A 149 13.52 -3.63 -7.08
N LEU A 150 14.29 -2.73 -6.45
CA LEU A 150 13.86 -1.38 -6.08
C LEU A 150 14.24 -0.29 -7.08
N ARG A 151 15.10 -0.59 -8.07
CA ARG A 151 15.60 0.39 -9.06
C ARG A 151 14.54 1.12 -9.89
N HIS A 152 13.34 0.54 -9.98
CA HIS A 152 12.24 1.09 -10.78
C HIS A 152 11.18 1.78 -9.92
N VAL A 153 11.37 1.80 -8.59
CA VAL A 153 10.48 2.50 -7.67
C VAL A 153 10.99 3.92 -7.54
N ALA A 154 10.23 4.89 -8.03
CA ALA A 154 10.58 6.30 -7.91
C ALA A 154 10.63 6.72 -6.44
N ILE A 155 11.47 7.71 -6.12
CA ILE A 155 11.65 8.14 -4.73
C ILE A 155 10.35 8.67 -4.11
N GLU A 156 9.48 9.32 -4.88
CA GLU A 156 8.14 9.75 -4.44
C GLU A 156 7.17 8.61 -4.11
N ASP A 157 7.43 7.38 -4.58
CA ASP A 157 6.64 6.19 -4.26
C ASP A 157 7.10 5.53 -2.93
N VAL A 158 8.18 6.04 -2.32
CA VAL A 158 8.69 5.52 -1.04
C VAL A 158 7.91 6.10 0.13
N TRP A 159 7.50 5.23 1.06
CA TRP A 159 6.80 5.64 2.28
C TRP A 159 7.63 6.61 3.12
N GLY A 160 7.02 7.74 3.49
CA GLY A 160 7.68 8.85 4.18
C GLY A 160 8.22 9.94 3.24
N VAL A 161 8.29 9.71 1.93
CA VAL A 161 8.73 10.72 0.95
C VAL A 161 7.55 11.51 0.41
N GLY A 162 7.28 12.66 1.03
CA GLY A 162 6.24 13.58 0.58
C GLY A 162 6.68 14.51 -0.56
N ARG A 163 5.72 15.31 -1.06
CA ARG A 163 5.92 16.29 -2.15
C ARG A 163 7.05 17.30 -1.92
N ARG A 164 7.38 17.59 -0.66
CA ARG A 164 8.46 18.52 -0.29
C ARG A 164 9.84 17.84 -0.26
N LEU A 165 9.88 16.57 0.16
CA LEU A 165 11.13 15.83 0.31
C LEU A 165 11.61 15.24 -1.02
N ALA A 166 10.70 14.79 -1.89
CA ALA A 166 11.08 14.20 -3.18
C ALA A 166 11.96 15.13 -4.05
N PRO A 167 11.66 16.43 -4.22
CA PRO A 167 12.55 17.34 -4.95
C PRO A 167 13.94 17.47 -4.33
N GLN A 168 14.01 17.60 -3.00
CA GLN A 168 15.27 17.72 -2.26
C GLN A 168 16.15 16.47 -2.43
N LEU A 169 15.55 15.28 -2.34
CA LEU A 169 16.27 14.02 -2.55
C LEU A 169 16.80 13.90 -3.98
N ARG A 170 16.03 14.34 -4.98
CA ARG A 170 16.49 14.33 -6.39
C ARG A 170 17.65 15.30 -6.63
N GLU A 171 17.67 16.44 -5.97
CA GLU A 171 18.81 17.38 -6.02
C GLU A 171 20.09 16.75 -5.44
N LEU A 172 19.94 15.80 -4.50
CA LEU A 172 21.04 14.99 -3.95
C LEU A 172 21.37 13.74 -4.79
N GLY A 173 20.79 13.59 -5.98
CA GLY A 173 21.00 12.44 -6.86
C GLY A 173 20.25 11.17 -6.45
N ILE A 174 19.31 11.25 -5.51
CA ILE A 174 18.49 10.13 -5.05
C ILE A 174 17.18 10.15 -5.84
N HIS A 175 17.10 9.33 -6.88
CA HIS A 175 15.95 9.30 -7.80
C HIS A 175 15.02 8.11 -7.54
N THR A 176 15.57 7.03 -7.01
CA THR A 176 14.89 5.74 -6.85
C THR A 176 15.01 5.21 -5.43
N ALA A 177 14.15 4.25 -5.09
CA ALA A 177 14.23 3.56 -3.80
C ALA A 177 15.57 2.82 -3.63
N SER A 178 16.19 2.33 -4.72
CA SER A 178 17.53 1.73 -4.65
C SER A 178 18.60 2.74 -4.26
N ASP A 179 18.56 3.97 -4.80
CA ASP A 179 19.54 5.01 -4.46
C ASP A 179 19.50 5.33 -2.98
N GLY A 180 18.28 5.40 -2.43
CA GLY A 180 18.06 5.56 -1.01
C GLY A 180 18.68 4.42 -0.19
N VAL A 181 18.38 3.16 -0.54
CA VAL A 181 18.90 1.98 0.18
C VAL A 181 20.43 1.93 0.15
N CYS A 182 21.06 2.31 -0.97
CA CYS A 182 22.52 2.40 -1.09
C CYS A 182 23.16 3.40 -0.12
N GLN A 183 22.49 4.52 0.18
CA GLN A 183 23.02 5.57 1.05
C GLN A 183 22.83 5.29 2.55
N GLY A 184 22.32 4.11 2.92
CA GLY A 184 22.13 3.69 4.32
C GLY A 184 20.98 4.41 5.05
N SER A 185 20.27 5.32 4.38
CA SER A 185 19.22 6.16 4.98
C SER A 185 17.95 5.39 5.35
N TRP A 186 17.81 4.12 4.97
CA TRP A 186 16.59 3.30 5.20
C TRP A 186 16.79 2.13 6.17
N ASN A 187 17.92 2.11 6.89
CA ASN A 187 18.17 1.22 8.05
C ASN A 187 17.62 1.82 9.37
N MET A 188 16.53 2.57 9.32
CA MET A 188 15.99 3.24 10.50
C MET A 188 15.15 2.27 11.33
N SER A 189 15.82 1.49 12.18
CA SER A 189 15.16 0.77 13.27
C SER A 189 14.68 1.72 14.37
N HIS A 190 15.23 2.94 14.49
CA HIS A 190 14.75 3.97 15.40
C HIS A 190 15.30 5.33 14.94
N ALA A 191 14.50 6.18 14.29
CA ALA A 191 14.64 7.63 14.47
C ALA A 191 13.42 8.36 13.90
N ALA A 192 12.96 9.29 14.72
CA ALA A 192 11.78 10.13 14.57
C ALA A 192 11.71 10.90 13.25
N PHE A 193 10.49 11.16 12.74
CA PHE A 193 9.91 12.51 12.80
C PHE A 193 8.46 12.53 12.24
N ASN A 194 7.58 13.18 13.02
CA ASN A 194 6.23 13.70 12.73
C ASN A 194 5.64 13.59 11.31
N SER A 195 4.39 13.12 11.23
CA SER A 195 3.32 13.90 10.59
C SER A 195 1.93 13.39 10.95
N PHE A 196 1.01 14.35 11.06
CA PHE A 196 -0.43 14.23 11.23
C PHE A 196 -1.10 13.14 10.40
#